data_AF-A0A538QHF1-F1
#
_entry.id   AF-A0A538QHF1-F1
#
_cell.length_a   1.000
_cell.length_b   1.000
_cell.length_c   1.000
_cell.angle_alpha   90.00
_cell.angle_beta   90.00
_cell.angle_gamma   90.00
#
_symmetry.space_group_name_H-M   'P 1'
#
loop_
_entity.id
_entity.type
_entity.pdbx_description
1 polymer ?
#
loop_
_entity_poly.entity_id
_entity_poly.type
_entity_poly.pdbx_seq_one_letter_code
_entity_poly.pdbx_strand_id
1 'polypeptide(L)'
;MAVSSRESLVAAIPALACPRNQLYPACHNQALMWFSGRAASRGIAWAESVARRRPTLLWQPWPAHDGRAAELARTKLADLADDPRVVDLLCKDVSAHAARRRRQLQAQIARRS
;
A
#
# COMPACT_ATOMS: atom_id res chain seq x y z
N MET A 1 31.90 29.18 24.69
CA MET A 1 30.85 29.99 24.03
C MET A 1 30.86 29.57 22.57
N ALA A 2 29.98 28.65 22.09
CA ALA A 2 28.61 28.91 21.61
C ALA A 2 28.60 30.14 20.67
N VAL A 3 28.21 30.10 19.38
CA VAL A 3 26.94 29.63 18.81
C VAL A 3 27.06 29.48 17.28
N SER A 4 26.39 28.45 16.74
CA SER A 4 25.63 28.32 15.48
C SER A 4 26.01 29.13 14.22
N SER A 5 26.22 28.39 13.12
CA SER A 5 25.63 28.73 11.81
C SER A 5 25.56 27.45 10.97
N ARG A 6 24.57 26.59 11.28
CA ARG A 6 24.11 25.52 10.40
C ARG A 6 22.88 26.02 9.66
N GLU A 7 23.08 26.87 8.65
CA GLU A 7 22.01 27.14 7.69
C GLU A 7 22.58 27.24 6.28
N SER A 8 21.80 26.72 5.34
CA SER A 8 21.90 27.00 3.91
C SER A 8 22.93 26.22 3.11
N LEU A 9 22.68 24.91 2.96
CA LEU A 9 22.97 24.18 1.73
C LEU A 9 21.95 23.05 1.55
N VAL A 10 20.66 23.39 1.59
CA VAL A 10 19.58 22.52 1.09
C VAL A 10 19.34 22.92 -0.37
N ALA A 11 20.31 22.64 -1.22
CA ALA A 11 20.20 22.81 -2.66
C ALA A 11 20.66 21.52 -3.32
N ALA A 12 19.70 20.83 -3.93
CA ALA A 12 19.88 19.79 -4.94
C ALA A 12 20.80 18.61 -4.54
N ILE A 13 20.24 17.59 -3.90
CA ILE A 13 20.85 16.25 -3.89
C ILE A 13 19.96 15.31 -4.71
N PRO A 14 20.51 14.58 -5.71
CA PRO A 14 19.74 13.83 -6.70
C PRO A 14 18.97 12.68 -6.06
N ALA A 15 17.95 12.19 -6.75
CA ALA A 15 17.15 11.02 -6.42
C ALA A 15 17.92 9.67 -6.38
N LEU A 16 19.18 9.65 -5.97
CA LEU A 16 20.02 8.46 -5.90
C LEU A 16 20.57 8.25 -4.48
N ALA A 17 20.35 7.03 -3.97
CA ALA A 17 21.06 6.41 -2.86
C ALA A 17 20.67 6.81 -1.43
N CYS A 18 19.38 6.71 -1.08
CA CYS A 18 19.06 6.23 0.26
C CYS A 18 19.37 4.71 0.30
N PRO A 19 20.25 4.22 1.20
CA PRO A 19 20.54 2.79 1.28
C PRO A 19 19.24 2.03 1.59
N ARG A 20 19.09 0.88 0.91
CA ARG A 20 17.88 0.04 0.86
C ARG A 20 17.32 -0.37 2.22
N ASN A 21 18.10 -0.21 3.29
CA ASN A 21 17.81 -0.61 4.67
C ASN A 21 17.56 0.56 5.63
N GLN A 22 17.75 1.82 5.23
CA GLN A 22 17.50 3.01 6.06
C GLN A 22 17.03 4.19 5.19
N LEU A 23 15.71 4.28 5.00
CA LEU A 23 15.11 5.43 4.33
C LEU A 23 15.02 6.62 5.31
N TYR A 24 15.67 7.73 4.98
CA TYR A 24 15.38 9.02 5.58
C TYR A 24 13.88 9.38 5.34
N PRO A 25 13.22 10.15 6.22
CA PRO A 25 11.79 10.45 6.10
C PRO A 25 11.33 10.95 4.72
N ALA A 26 12.18 11.71 4.01
CA ALA A 26 11.91 12.17 2.65
C ALA A 26 11.89 11.01 1.62
N CYS A 27 12.86 10.10 1.67
CA CYS A 27 12.90 8.90 0.82
C CYS A 27 11.74 7.93 1.14
N HIS A 28 11.31 7.88 2.40
CA HIS A 28 10.16 7.09 2.83
C HIS A 28 8.84 7.62 2.23
N ASN A 29 8.60 8.93 2.31
CA ASN A 29 7.42 9.57 1.72
C ASN A 29 7.40 9.44 0.18
N GLN A 30 8.57 9.53 -0.45
CA GLN A 30 8.70 9.35 -1.89
C GLN A 30 8.40 7.90 -2.33
N ALA A 31 8.91 6.91 -1.58
CA ALA A 31 8.58 5.51 -1.82
C ALA A 31 7.07 5.25 -1.69
N LEU A 32 6.43 5.77 -0.64
CA LEU A 32 4.98 5.66 -0.47
C LEU A 32 4.22 6.29 -1.64
N MET A 33 4.60 7.50 -2.05
CA MET A 33 4.02 8.16 -3.22
C MET A 33 4.12 7.29 -4.48
N TRP A 34 5.30 6.75 -4.79
CA TRP A 34 5.53 5.94 -5.99
C TRP A 34 4.79 4.60 -5.97
N PHE A 35 4.71 3.95 -4.80
CA PHE A 35 4.17 2.61 -4.69
C PHE A 35 2.68 2.58 -4.33
N SER A 36 2.11 3.67 -3.82
CA SER A 36 0.68 3.77 -3.46
C SER A 36 -0.25 3.41 -4.62
N GLY A 37 0.01 3.91 -5.84
CA GLY A 37 -0.79 3.60 -7.02
C GLY A 37 -0.74 2.11 -7.40
N ARG A 38 0.42 1.46 -7.24
CA ARG A 38 0.58 0.02 -7.46
C ARG A 38 -0.12 -0.79 -6.36
N ALA A 39 -0.02 -0.37 -5.10
CA ALA A 39 -0.73 -0.96 -3.98
C ALA A 39 -2.26 -0.88 -4.18
N ALA A 40 -2.78 0.27 -4.57
CA ALA A 40 -4.20 0.45 -4.90
C ALA A 40 -4.66 -0.51 -6.01
N SER A 41 -3.89 -0.58 -7.10
CA SER A 41 -4.18 -1.47 -8.25
C SER A 41 -4.19 -2.94 -7.82
N ARG A 42 -3.25 -3.36 -6.97
CA ARG A 42 -3.19 -4.73 -6.43
C ARG A 42 -4.34 -5.05 -5.49
N GLY A 43 -4.77 -4.08 -4.66
CA GLY A 43 -5.96 -4.22 -3.83
C GLY A 43 -7.22 -4.44 -4.68
N ILE A 44 -7.39 -3.65 -5.74
CA ILE A 44 -8.51 -3.79 -6.70
C ILE A 44 -8.48 -5.17 -7.35
N ALA A 45 -7.35 -5.57 -7.93
CA ALA A 45 -7.19 -6.85 -8.61
C ALA A 45 -7.41 -8.04 -7.66
N TRP A 46 -7.03 -7.90 -6.38
CA TRP A 46 -7.28 -8.92 -5.37
C TRP A 46 -8.79 -9.11 -5.12
N ALA A 47 -9.52 -8.02 -4.89
CA ALA A 47 -10.96 -8.08 -4.69
C ALA A 47 -11.70 -8.66 -5.90
N GLU A 48 -11.31 -8.28 -7.12
CA GLU A 48 -11.89 -8.81 -8.36
C GLU A 48 -11.58 -10.29 -8.54
N SER A 49 -10.35 -10.72 -8.23
CA SER A 49 -9.97 -12.14 -8.27
C SER A 49 -10.77 -12.97 -7.28
N VAL A 50 -11.00 -12.46 -6.05
CA VAL A 50 -11.86 -13.12 -5.06
C VAL A 50 -13.29 -13.21 -5.56
N ALA A 51 -13.86 -12.11 -6.07
CA ALA A 51 -15.22 -12.08 -6.60
C ALA A 51 -15.41 -13.07 -7.76
N ARG A 52 -14.43 -13.17 -8.65
CA ARG A 52 -14.45 -14.08 -9.80
C ARG A 52 -14.30 -15.55 -9.40
N ARG A 53 -13.37 -15.87 -8.49
CA ARG A 53 -13.06 -17.25 -8.10
C ARG A 53 -13.99 -17.81 -7.04
N ARG A 54 -14.53 -16.94 -6.17
CA ARG A 54 -15.42 -17.31 -5.06
C ARG A 54 -16.53 -16.27 -4.91
N PRO A 55 -17.55 -16.28 -5.79
CA PRO A 55 -18.62 -15.29 -5.79
C PRO A 55 -19.39 -15.22 -4.46
N THR A 56 -19.50 -16.34 -3.75
CA THR A 56 -20.15 -16.41 -2.43
C THR A 56 -19.46 -15.54 -1.38
N LEU A 57 -18.14 -15.38 -1.45
CA LEU A 57 -17.37 -14.53 -0.53
C LEU A 57 -17.58 -13.04 -0.80
N LEU A 58 -18.11 -12.67 -1.96
CA LEU A 58 -18.40 -11.27 -2.25
C LEU A 58 -19.41 -10.68 -1.25
N TRP A 59 -20.35 -11.49 -0.77
CA TRP A 59 -21.38 -11.05 0.18
C TRP A 59 -20.91 -11.06 1.64
N GLN A 60 -19.83 -11.77 1.97
CA GLN A 60 -19.25 -11.80 3.32
C GLN A 60 -18.33 -10.60 3.56
N PRO A 61 -18.32 -10.01 4.78
CA PRO A 61 -17.47 -8.85 5.08
C PRO A 61 -16.01 -9.10 4.69
N TRP A 62 -15.35 -8.08 4.14
CA TRP A 62 -13.93 -8.17 3.88
C TRP A 62 -13.21 -8.30 5.24
N PRO A 63 -12.27 -9.24 5.39
CA PRO A 63 -11.59 -9.44 6.67
C PRO A 63 -10.86 -8.17 7.09
N ALA A 64 -10.74 -7.96 8.41
CA ALA A 64 -9.88 -6.92 8.97
C ALA A 64 -8.43 -7.15 8.51
N HIS A 65 -7.61 -6.10 8.53
CA HIS A 65 -6.20 -6.21 8.19
C HIS A 65 -5.41 -6.80 9.36
N ASP A 66 -5.67 -8.06 9.68
CA ASP A 66 -5.01 -8.83 10.72
C ASP A 66 -4.71 -10.26 10.25
N GLY A 67 -3.86 -10.96 11.01
CA GLY A 67 -3.48 -12.36 10.79
C GLY A 67 -3.31 -12.73 9.31
N ARG A 68 -4.22 -13.59 8.83
CA ARG A 68 -4.15 -14.14 7.46
C ARG A 68 -4.37 -13.10 6.37
N ALA A 69 -5.19 -12.07 6.59
CA ALA A 69 -5.43 -11.03 5.60
C ALA A 69 -4.18 -10.14 5.44
N ALA A 70 -3.50 -9.85 6.55
CA ALA A 70 -2.24 -9.12 6.54
C ALA A 70 -1.12 -9.91 5.85
N GLU A 71 -1.01 -11.22 6.12
CA GLU A 71 -0.08 -12.11 5.41
C GLU A 71 -0.30 -12.11 3.90
N LEU A 72 -1.56 -12.25 3.47
CA LEU A 72 -1.89 -12.24 2.05
C LEU A 72 -1.55 -10.89 1.41
N ALA A 73 -1.81 -9.77 2.09
CA ALA A 73 -1.44 -8.44 1.62
C ALA A 73 0.08 -8.30 1.45
N ARG A 74 0.87 -8.81 2.41
CA ARG A 74 2.34 -8.86 2.30
C ARG A 74 2.80 -9.68 1.11
N THR A 75 2.21 -10.86 0.89
CA THR A 75 2.52 -11.68 -0.30
C THR A 75 2.21 -10.92 -1.60
N LYS A 76 1.19 -10.07 -1.65
CA LYS A 76 0.89 -9.23 -2.83
C LYS A 76 1.89 -8.08 -3.02
N LEU A 77 2.66 -7.71 -2.01
CA LEU A 77 3.61 -6.60 -2.05
C LEU A 77 5.07 -7.04 -1.92
N ALA A 78 5.34 -8.35 -1.84
CA ALA A 78 6.66 -8.91 -1.60
C ALA A 78 7.71 -8.49 -2.65
N ASP A 79 7.28 -8.11 -3.85
CA ASP A 79 8.14 -7.64 -4.95
C ASP A 79 8.24 -6.12 -5.06
N LEU A 80 7.52 -5.36 -4.22
CA LEU A 80 7.32 -3.92 -4.44
C LEU A 80 8.32 -3.06 -3.67
N ALA A 81 8.64 -3.43 -2.44
CA ALA A 81 9.55 -2.70 -1.59
C ALA A 81 10.26 -3.66 -0.62
N ASP A 82 11.52 -3.38 -0.34
CA ASP A 82 12.32 -4.16 0.62
C ASP A 82 12.26 -3.58 2.04
N ASP A 83 11.84 -2.32 2.19
CA ASP A 83 11.72 -1.66 3.49
C ASP A 83 10.45 -2.13 4.24
N PRO A 84 10.57 -2.74 5.43
CA PRO A 84 9.43 -3.29 6.16
C PRO A 84 8.36 -2.25 6.54
N ARG A 85 8.76 -0.99 6.81
CA ARG A 85 7.83 0.06 7.22
C ARG A 85 6.99 0.53 6.03
N VAL A 86 7.62 0.69 4.87
CA VAL A 86 6.93 1.00 3.61
C VAL A 86 5.97 -0.14 3.27
N VAL A 87 6.44 -1.39 3.37
CA VAL A 87 5.61 -2.58 3.10
C VAL A 87 4.40 -2.64 4.02
N ASP A 88 4.55 -2.45 5.33
CA ASP A 88 3.42 -2.51 6.28
C ASP A 88 2.37 -1.42 6.01
N LEU A 89 2.78 -0.21 5.64
CA LEU A 89 1.85 0.86 5.25
C LEU A 89 1.11 0.52 3.96
N LEU A 90 1.84 0.09 2.92
CA LEU A 90 1.23 -0.31 1.65
C LEU A 90 0.33 -1.53 1.80
N CYS A 91 0.61 -2.44 2.73
CA CYS A 91 -0.23 -3.61 3.03
C CYS A 91 -1.61 -3.21 3.56
N LYS A 92 -1.65 -2.19 4.43
CA LYS A 92 -2.89 -1.58 4.91
C LYS A 92 -3.66 -0.95 3.76
N ASP A 93 -2.96 -0.22 2.88
CA ASP A 93 -3.57 0.41 1.70
C ASP A 93 -4.16 -0.63 0.75
N VAL A 94 -3.42 -1.69 0.40
CA VAL A 94 -3.91 -2.80 -0.43
C VAL A 94 -5.20 -3.38 0.14
N SER A 95 -5.23 -3.63 1.45
CA SER A 95 -6.39 -4.21 2.13
C SER A 95 -7.58 -3.26 2.14
N ALA A 96 -7.35 -1.97 2.37
CA ALA A 96 -8.38 -0.94 2.32
C ALA A 96 -8.96 -0.77 0.90
N HIS A 97 -8.11 -0.78 -0.13
CA HIS A 97 -8.53 -0.72 -1.52
C HIS A 97 -9.31 -1.96 -1.95
N ALA A 98 -8.89 -3.15 -1.51
CA ALA A 98 -9.62 -4.39 -1.77
C ALA A 98 -11.02 -4.37 -1.12
N ALA A 99 -11.10 -3.97 0.16
CA ALA A 99 -12.38 -3.82 0.86
C ALA A 99 -13.31 -2.80 0.17
N ARG A 100 -12.75 -1.67 -0.29
CA ARG A 100 -13.50 -0.64 -1.04
C ARG A 100 -14.01 -1.19 -2.37
N ARG A 101 -13.15 -1.85 -3.14
CA ARG A 101 -13.51 -2.42 -4.45
C ARG A 101 -14.59 -3.49 -4.31
N ARG A 102 -14.50 -4.34 -3.28
CA ARG A 102 -15.57 -5.30 -2.96
C ARG A 102 -16.92 -4.61 -2.79
N ARG A 103 -17.01 -3.56 -1.96
CA ARG A 103 -18.27 -2.82 -1.75
C ARG A 103 -18.82 -2.25 -3.06
N GLN A 104 -17.95 -1.76 -3.95
CA GLN A 104 -18.35 -1.29 -5.27
C GLN A 104 -18.92 -2.42 -6.13
N LEU A 105 -18.30 -3.61 -6.14
CA LEU A 105 -18.79 -4.76 -6.89
C LEU A 105 -20.17 -5.22 -6.39
N GLN A 106 -20.38 -5.25 -5.07
CA GLN A 106 -21.69 -5.55 -4.49
C GLN A 106 -22.76 -4.56 -4.96
N ALA A 107 -22.46 -3.26 -4.88
CA ALA A 107 -23.39 -2.21 -5.33
C ALA A 107 -23.67 -2.27 -6.84
N GLN A 108 -22.68 -2.63 -7.67
CA GLN A 108 -22.86 -2.79 -9.10
C GLN A 108 -23.74 -3.98 -9.46
N ILE A 109 -23.60 -5.10 -8.74
CA ILE A 109 -24.44 -6.29 -8.94
C ILE A 109 -25.86 -6.01 -8.47
N ALA A 110 -26.04 -5.41 -7.30
CA ALA A 110 -27.36 -5.08 -6.76
C ALA A 110 -28.15 -4.08 -7.61
N ARG A 111 -27.47 -3.24 -8.41
CA ARG A 111 -28.12 -2.33 -9.38
C ARG A 111 -28.49 -3.00 -10.70
N ARG A 112 -27.92 -4.19 -10.99
CA ARG A 112 -28.14 -4.93 -12.23
C ARG A 112 -29.16 -6.06 -12.06
N SER A 113 -29.38 -6.52 -10.83
CA SER A 113 -30.45 -7.44 -10.41
C SER A 113 -31.75 -6.69 -10.22
#